data_AF-C7FEV9-F1
#
_entry.id   AF-C7FEV9-F1
#
_cell.length_a   1.000
_cell.length_b   1.000
_cell.length_c   1.000
_cell.angle_alpha   90.00
_cell.angle_beta   90.00
_cell.angle_gamma   90.00
#
_symmetry.space_group_name_H-M   'P 1'
#
loop_
_entity.id
_entity.type
_entity.pdbx_description
1 polymer ?
#
loop_
_entity_poly.entity_id
_entity_poly.type
_entity_poly.pdbx_seq_one_letter_code
_entity_poly.pdbx_strand_id
1 'polypeptide(L)'
;MEIILLILGSIGLNIIDIYIMLEILIMGCTINSIWISNINNDMVGLLYSLIQIIISGIESAIGLSILVSFNRLRGSDDILRSL
;
A
#
# COMPACT_ATOMS: atom_id res chain seq x y z
N MET A 1 18.28 -0.09 -5.12
CA MET A 1 17.07 -0.93 -5.04
C MET A 1 15.84 -0.09 -4.71
N GLU A 2 15.91 0.75 -3.66
CA GLU A 2 14.80 1.67 -3.29
C GLU A 2 14.33 2.59 -4.42
N ILE A 3 15.27 3.21 -5.14
CA ILE A 3 14.95 4.11 -6.26
C ILE A 3 14.24 3.38 -7.41
N ILE A 4 14.56 2.10 -7.65
CA ILE A 4 13.91 1.30 -8.70
C ILE A 4 12.47 0.98 -8.33
N LEU A 5 12.24 0.55 -7.08
CA LEU A 5 10.89 0.30 -6.57
C LEU A 5 10.05 1.58 -6.51
N LEU A 6 10.65 2.72 -6.13
CA LEU A 6 9.97 4.02 -6.11
C LEU A 6 9.63 4.52 -7.52
N ILE A 7 10.51 4.31 -8.51
CA ILE A 7 10.26 4.67 -9.91
C ILE A 7 9.16 3.78 -10.50
N LEU A 8 9.18 2.46 -10.26
CA LEU A 8 8.08 1.55 -10.64
C LEU A 8 6.76 1.96 -9.97
N GLY A 9 6.83 2.40 -8.71
CA GLY A 9 5.77 3.02 -7.93
C GLY A 9 5.13 4.27 -8.56
N SER A 10 5.88 5.05 -9.34
CA SER A 10 5.43 6.40 -9.73
C SER A 10 4.53 6.44 -10.97
N ILE A 11 4.22 5.30 -11.58
CA ILE A 11 3.43 5.22 -12.81
C ILE A 11 1.98 4.88 -12.46
N GLY A 12 1.19 5.89 -12.10
CA GLY A 12 -0.24 5.73 -11.80
C GLY A 12 -1.11 6.53 -12.77
N LEU A 13 -2.02 5.84 -13.46
CA LEU A 13 -3.06 6.48 -14.30
C LEU A 13 -4.44 6.45 -13.62
N ASN A 14 -4.70 5.42 -12.78
CA ASN A 14 -5.99 5.23 -12.11
C ASN A 14 -5.85 5.16 -10.58
N ILE A 15 -6.97 5.32 -9.88
CA ILE A 15 -7.05 5.21 -8.41
C ILE A 15 -6.54 3.84 -7.91
N ILE A 16 -6.87 2.75 -8.60
CA ILE A 16 -6.42 1.41 -8.22
C ILE A 16 -4.91 1.29 -8.38
N ASP A 17 -4.36 1.86 -9.46
CA ASP A 17 -2.91 1.90 -9.67
C ASP A 17 -2.25 2.65 -8.51
N ILE A 18 -2.79 3.79 -8.09
CA ILE A 18 -2.26 4.56 -6.95
C ILE A 18 -2.23 3.71 -5.66
N TYR A 19 -3.27 2.94 -5.36
CA TYR A 19 -3.28 2.04 -4.19
C TYR A 19 -2.20 0.95 -4.29
N ILE A 20 -2.04 0.34 -5.45
CA ILE A 20 -1.02 -0.69 -5.69
C ILE A 20 0.39 -0.09 -5.54
N MET A 21 0.58 1.14 -6.02
CA MET A 21 1.86 1.84 -5.93
C MET A 21 2.24 2.21 -4.50
N LEU A 22 1.26 2.59 -3.67
CA LEU A 22 1.47 2.84 -2.24
C LEU A 22 1.97 1.57 -1.51
N GLU A 23 1.37 0.41 -1.79
CA GLU A 23 1.82 -0.86 -1.22
C GLU A 23 3.24 -1.24 -1.68
N ILE A 24 3.55 -1.04 -2.96
CA ILE A 24 4.90 -1.30 -3.50
C ILE A 24 5.94 -0.39 -2.84
N LEU A 25 5.59 0.86 -2.56
CA LEU A 25 6.48 1.81 -1.87
C LEU A 25 6.74 1.37 -0.42
N ILE A 26 5.69 1.03 0.33
CA ILE A 26 5.83 0.59 1.73
C ILE A 26 6.59 -0.74 1.81
N MET A 27 6.32 -1.68 0.89
CA MET A 27 7.07 -2.93 0.74
C MET A 27 8.56 -2.69 0.41
N GLY A 28 8.87 -1.71 -0.45
CA GLY A 28 10.25 -1.34 -0.73
C GLY A 28 11.00 -0.87 0.52
N CYS A 29 10.35 -0.05 1.35
CA CYS A 29 10.91 0.42 2.61
C CYS A 29 11.05 -0.70 3.66
N THR A 30 10.12 -1.65 3.75
CA THR A 30 10.25 -2.79 4.70
C THR A 30 11.46 -3.65 4.35
N ILE A 31 11.67 -3.94 3.06
CA ILE A 31 12.82 -4.73 2.59
C ILE A 31 14.14 -4.01 2.87
N ASN A 32 14.21 -2.69 2.68
CA ASN A 32 15.43 -1.95 3.00
C ASN A 32 15.74 -1.98 4.51
N SER A 33 14.72 -1.81 5.35
CA SER A 33 14.87 -1.92 6.81
C SER A 33 15.39 -3.31 7.23
N ILE A 34 14.91 -4.39 6.60
CA ILE A 34 15.39 -5.75 6.84
C ILE A 34 16.86 -5.90 6.40
N TRP A 35 17.23 -5.34 5.25
CA TRP A 35 18.58 -5.44 4.73
C TRP A 35 19.59 -4.72 5.61
N ILE A 36 19.30 -3.48 6.02
CA ILE A 36 20.16 -2.68 6.91
C ILE A 36 20.27 -3.33 8.29
N SER A 37 19.16 -3.81 8.85
CA SER A 37 19.18 -4.47 10.16
C SER A 37 19.97 -5.77 10.14
N ASN A 38 19.92 -6.53 9.05
CA ASN A 38 20.72 -7.75 8.91
C ASN A 38 22.22 -7.48 8.73
N ILE A 39 22.60 -6.42 8.01
CA ILE A 39 24.01 -5.99 7.89
C ILE A 39 24.57 -5.56 9.24
N ASN A 40 23.76 -4.85 10.03
CA ASN A 40 24.18 -4.31 11.33
C ASN A 40 23.95 -5.29 12.50
N ASN A 41 23.40 -6.49 12.25
CA ASN A 41 22.93 -7.43 13.27
C ASN A 41 22.02 -6.78 14.35
N ASP A 42 21.18 -5.83 13.93
CA ASP A 42 20.29 -5.09 14.83
C ASP A 42 18.91 -5.74 14.93
N MET A 43 18.63 -6.33 16.09
CA MET A 43 17.33 -6.92 16.44
C MET A 43 16.20 -5.88 16.49
N VAL A 44 16.50 -4.63 16.84
CA VAL A 44 15.48 -3.56 16.92
C VAL A 44 15.01 -3.19 15.51
N GLY A 45 15.92 -3.11 14.55
CA GLY A 45 15.57 -2.89 13.14
C GLY A 45 14.70 -4.01 12.54
N LEU A 46 14.95 -5.26 12.94
CA LEU A 46 14.08 -6.39 12.57
C LEU A 46 12.68 -6.28 13.19
N LEU A 47 12.56 -5.93 14.47
CA LEU A 47 11.26 -5.69 15.12
C LEU A 47 10.51 -4.52 14.48
N TYR A 48 11.22 -3.45 14.10
CA TYR A 48 10.64 -2.33 13.37
C TYR A 48 10.07 -2.77 12.01
N SER A 49 10.80 -3.61 11.27
CA SER A 49 10.31 -4.14 9.98
C SER A 49 9.03 -4.98 10.12
N LEU A 50 8.89 -5.72 11.22
CA LEU A 50 7.67 -6.45 11.56
C LEU A 50 6.48 -5.51 11.80
N ILE A 51 6.68 -4.42 12.53
CA ILE A 51 5.65 -3.40 12.74
C ILE A 51 5.24 -2.76 11.41
N GLN A 52 6.21 -2.50 10.54
CA GLN A 52 5.96 -1.90 9.24
C GLN A 52 5.13 -2.82 8.31
N ILE A 53 5.32 -4.15 8.39
CA ILE A 53 4.46 -5.14 7.71
C ILE A 53 3.03 -5.12 8.28
N ILE A 54 2.87 -5.01 9.60
CA ILE A 54 1.54 -4.93 10.24
C ILE A 54 0.79 -3.68 9.75
N ILE A 55 1.47 -2.54 9.64
CA ILE A 55 0.89 -1.28 9.17
C ILE A 55 0.45 -1.38 7.70
N SER A 56 1.27 -1.96 6.82
CA SER A 56 0.87 -2.23 5.42
C SER A 56 -0.38 -3.11 5.35
N GLY A 57 -0.48 -4.13 6.22
CA GLY A 57 -1.70 -4.94 6.32
C GLY A 57 -2.94 -4.14 6.70
N ILE A 58 -2.82 -3.19 7.63
CA ILE A 58 -3.94 -2.31 8.04
C ILE A 58 -4.33 -1.35 6.92
N GLU A 59 -3.36 -0.78 6.21
CA GLU A 59 -3.59 0.15 5.12
C GLU A 59 -4.36 -0.51 3.96
N SER A 60 -3.95 -1.71 3.54
CA SER A 60 -4.65 -2.46 2.50
C SER A 60 -6.11 -2.78 2.86
N ALA A 61 -6.40 -3.10 4.13
CA ALA A 61 -7.76 -3.34 4.61
C ALA A 61 -8.62 -2.06 4.56
N ILE A 62 -8.04 -0.92 4.96
CA ILE A 62 -8.71 0.39 4.89
C ILE A 62 -8.97 0.77 3.43
N GLY A 63 -7.96 0.67 2.56
CA GLY A 63 -8.07 0.99 1.13
C GLY A 63 -9.17 0.18 0.44
N LEU A 64 -9.24 -1.13 0.71
CA LEU A 64 -10.29 -1.99 0.16
C LEU A 64 -11.69 -1.62 0.71
N SER A 65 -11.80 -1.30 2.00
CA SER A 65 -13.09 -0.91 2.60
C SER A 65 -13.67 0.36 1.97
N ILE A 66 -12.81 1.34 1.66
CA ILE A 66 -13.18 2.58 0.96
C ILE A 66 -13.61 2.26 -0.47
N LEU A 67 -12.86 1.41 -1.18
CA LEU A 67 -13.18 1.02 -2.56
C LEU A 67 -14.53 0.29 -2.65
N VAL A 68 -14.85 -0.59 -1.71
CA VAL A 68 -16.15 -1.28 -1.65
C VAL A 68 -17.28 -0.30 -1.32
N SER A 69 -17.07 0.65 -0.40
CA SER A 69 -18.06 1.67 -0.06
C SER A 69 -18.36 2.58 -1.25
N PHE A 70 -17.32 3.03 -1.97
CA PHE A 70 -17.45 3.84 -3.17
C PHE A 70 -18.26 3.13 -4.27
N ASN A 71 -17.97 1.85 -4.51
CA ASN A 71 -18.68 1.08 -5.53
C ASN A 71 -20.16 0.84 -5.18
N ARG A 72 -20.55 0.84 -3.89
CA ARG A 72 -21.95 0.74 -3.46
C ARG A 72 -22.74 2.03 -3.73
N LEU A 73 -22.13 3.20 -3.49
CA LEU A 73 -22.78 4.51 -3.70
C LEU A 73 -23.03 4.81 -5.18
N ARG A 74 -22.10 4.42 -6.06
CA ARG A 74 -22.27 4.60 -7.50
C ARG A 74 -23.43 3.77 -8.06
N GLY A 75 -23.61 2.55 -7.56
CA GLY A 75 -24.73 1.70 -7.95
C GLY A 75 -26.10 2.28 -7.60
N SER A 76 -26.24 3.03 -6.49
CA SER A 76 -27.50 3.70 -6.15
C SER A 76 -27.80 4.92 -7.02
N ASP A 77 -26.77 5.68 -7.41
CA ASP A 77 -26.93 6.87 -8.25
C ASP A 77 -27.31 6.51 -9.69
N ASP A 78 -26.75 5.42 -10.24
CA ASP A 78 -27.09 4.93 -11.58
C ASP A 78 -28.57 4.48 -11.65
N ILE A 79 -29.10 3.89 -10.57
CA ILE A 79 -30.53 3.52 -10.49
C ILE A 79 -31.41 4.78 -10.49
N LEU A 80 -31.08 5.78 -9.68
CA LEU A 80 -31.85 7.04 -9.60
C LEU A 80 -31.85 7.82 -10.91
N ARG A 81 -30.76 7.80 -11.69
CA ARG A 81 -30.70 8.48 -13.00
C ARG A 81 -31.47 7.78 -14.11
N SER A 82 -31.84 6.51 -13.92
CA SER A 82 -32.59 5.74 -14.92
C SER A 82 -34.12 5.89 -14.82
N LEU A 83 -34.60 6.65 -13.83
CA LEU A 83 -36.00 7.02 -13.60
C LEU A 83 -36.28 8.45 -14.07
#